data_AF-A0A975CP66-F1
#
_entry.id   AF-A0A975CP66-F1
#
_cell.length_a   1.000
_cell.length_b   1.000
_cell.length_c   1.000
_cell.angle_alpha   90.00
_cell.angle_beta   90.00
_cell.angle_gamma   90.00
#
_symmetry.space_group_name_H-M   'P 1'
#
loop_
_entity.id
_entity.type
_entity.pdbx_description
1 polymer ?
#
loop_
_entity_poly.entity_id
_entity_poly.type
_entity_poly.pdbx_seq_one_letter_code
_entity_poly.pdbx_strand_id
1 'polypeptide(L)'
;MIQRIQTIYLLLASAISGGLIFVFDLWENLKREVFAFDLLSSNSLSLKIIPILFLVSAILTFIAIFLYKNRKLQFVIGRLAILVNLILLGLSIYLSLNLSGETAVSEKGIGMFIPILAILLIVLANKAIKKDEDLVKSVDRLR
;
A
#
# COMPACT_ATOMS: atom_id res chain seq x y z
N MET A 1 22.48 -3.67 -6.75
CA MET A 1 22.73 -2.25 -6.40
C MET A 1 21.45 -1.69 -5.84
N ILE A 2 21.46 -1.26 -4.58
CA ILE A 2 20.27 -0.76 -3.88
C ILE A 2 19.93 0.69 -4.25
N GLN A 3 20.80 1.36 -5.02
CA GLN A 3 20.68 2.76 -5.43
C GLN A 3 20.06 2.87 -6.84
N ARG A 4 18.86 2.33 -7.00
CA ARG A 4 18.08 2.41 -8.25
C ARG A 4 16.76 3.09 -7.97
N ILE A 5 16.17 3.77 -8.96
CA ILE A 5 14.93 4.52 -8.74
C ILE A 5 13.76 3.64 -8.23
N GLN A 6 13.77 2.34 -8.54
CA GLN A 6 12.81 1.37 -8.01
C GLN A 6 12.81 1.25 -6.48
N THR A 7 13.98 1.34 -5.81
CA THR A 7 14.04 1.21 -4.34
C THR A 7 13.49 2.45 -3.65
N ILE A 8 13.61 3.63 -4.26
CA ILE A 8 13.00 4.87 -3.77
C ILE A 8 11.48 4.74 -3.78
N TYR A 9 10.89 4.28 -4.89
CA TYR A 9 9.44 4.07 -4.97
C TYR A 9 8.93 3.04 -3.97
N LEU A 10 9.65 1.92 -3.80
CA LEU A 10 9.28 0.88 -2.83
C LEU A 10 9.41 1.37 -1.38
N LEU A 11 10.44 2.16 -1.08
CA LEU A 11 10.64 2.73 0.25
C LEU A 11 9.56 3.75 0.59
N LEU A 12 9.19 4.62 -0.35
CA LEU A 12 8.08 5.55 -0.18
C LEU A 12 6.76 4.80 0.00
N ALA A 13 6.50 3.77 -0.81
CA ALA A 13 5.29 2.94 -0.65
C ALA A 13 5.23 2.27 0.73
N SER A 14 6.36 1.75 1.22
CA SER A 14 6.47 1.14 2.55
C SER A 14 6.22 2.16 3.67
N ALA A 15 6.85 3.34 3.59
CA ALA A 15 6.67 4.42 4.56
C ALA A 15 5.22 4.95 4.56
N ILE A 16 4.58 5.04 3.39
CA ILE A 16 3.19 5.48 3.26
C ILE A 16 2.24 4.44 3.85
N SER A 17 2.37 3.17 3.46
CA SER A 17 1.49 2.11 3.98
C SER A 17 1.72 1.83 5.47
N GLY A 18 2.94 1.98 5.99
CA GLY A 18 3.28 1.65 7.38
C GLY A 18 3.32 2.83 8.35
N GLY A 19 3.53 4.05 7.86
CA GLY A 19 3.68 5.25 8.68
C GLY A 19 2.45 6.15 8.63
N LEU A 20 2.00 6.52 7.42
CA LEU A 20 0.92 7.52 7.28
C LEU A 20 -0.41 7.07 7.88
N ILE A 21 -0.66 5.76 7.96
CA ILE A 21 -1.87 5.20 8.57
C ILE A 21 -2.01 5.50 10.07
N PHE A 22 -0.91 5.85 10.74
CA PHE A 22 -0.89 6.22 12.16
C PHE A 22 -0.88 7.73 12.37
N VAL A 23 -0.63 8.51 11.31
CA VAL A 23 -0.57 9.98 11.35
C VAL A 23 -1.90 10.58 10.88
N PHE A 24 -2.49 9.99 9.84
CA PHE A 24 -3.77 10.42 9.28
C PHE A 24 -4.89 9.51 9.76
N ASP A 25 -6.04 10.12 9.97
CA ASP A 25 -7.30 9.46 10.24
C ASP A 25 -7.75 8.64 9.02
N LEU A 26 -8.21 7.41 9.26
CA LEU A 26 -8.66 6.51 8.19
C LEU A 26 -10.08 6.84 7.75
N TRP A 27 -10.90 7.30 8.70
CA TRP A 27 -12.20 7.92 8.49
C TRP A 27 -12.60 8.73 9.72
N GLU A 28 -13.47 9.72 9.52
CA GLU A 28 -14.11 10.43 10.62
C GLU A 28 -15.49 9.84 10.87
N ASN A 29 -15.79 9.55 12.14
CA ASN A 29 -17.17 9.42 12.58
C ASN A 29 -17.60 10.74 13.20
N LEU A 30 -18.91 11.05 13.16
CA LEU A 30 -19.55 12.28 13.68
C LEU A 30 -19.16 12.70 15.12
N LYS A 31 -18.46 11.83 15.87
CA LYS A 31 -18.02 12.07 17.26
C LYS A 31 -16.52 11.84 17.49
N ARG A 32 -15.77 11.27 16.52
CA ARG A 32 -14.35 10.92 16.72
C ARG A 32 -13.62 10.59 15.40
N GLU A 33 -12.40 11.10 15.28
CA GLU A 33 -11.39 10.63 14.33
C GLU A 33 -11.01 9.18 14.63
N VAL A 34 -10.95 8.32 13.61
CA VAL A 34 -10.60 6.91 13.78
C VAL A 34 -9.22 6.64 13.20
N PHE A 35 -8.26 6.33 14.07
CA PHE A 35 -6.90 6.00 13.69
C PHE A 35 -6.70 4.48 13.53
N ALA A 36 -5.60 4.09 12.89
CA ALA A 36 -5.21 2.68 12.77
C ALA A 36 -5.08 1.97 14.13
N PHE A 37 -4.65 2.68 15.19
CA PHE A 37 -4.52 2.11 16.54
C PHE A 37 -5.89 1.77 17.14
N ASP A 38 -6.88 2.65 16.98
CA ASP A 38 -8.24 2.39 17.46
C ASP A 38 -8.86 1.16 16.79
N LEU A 39 -8.59 0.98 15.48
CA LEU A 39 -9.04 -0.20 14.73
C LEU A 39 -8.35 -1.49 15.17
N LEU A 40 -7.05 -1.45 15.46
CA LEU A 40 -6.30 -2.59 15.98
C LEU A 40 -6.82 -3.03 17.35
N SER A 41 -7.18 -2.06 18.20
CA SER A 41 -7.75 -2.29 19.54
C SER A 41 -9.25 -2.63 19.54
N SER A 42 -9.96 -2.46 18.42
CA SER A 42 -11.39 -2.80 18.32
C SER A 42 -11.67 -4.28 18.59
N ASN A 43 -12.89 -4.70 18.91
CA ASN A 43 -13.21 -6.13 19.06
C ASN A 43 -13.64 -6.79 17.74
N SER A 44 -13.91 -5.98 16.71
CA SER A 44 -14.46 -6.44 15.43
C SER A 44 -13.36 -6.88 14.48
N LEU A 45 -13.37 -8.15 14.07
CA LEU A 45 -12.40 -8.71 13.12
C LEU A 45 -12.37 -7.91 11.80
N SER A 46 -13.54 -7.51 11.30
CA SER A 46 -13.69 -6.73 10.07
C SER A 46 -13.03 -5.35 10.12
N LEU A 47 -12.88 -4.76 11.31
CA LEU A 47 -12.21 -3.47 11.47
C LEU A 47 -10.69 -3.64 11.60
N LYS A 48 -10.24 -4.70 12.30
CA LYS A 48 -8.81 -5.03 12.43
C LYS A 48 -8.14 -5.37 11.10
N ILE A 49 -8.88 -5.95 10.16
CA ILE A 49 -8.30 -6.40 8.89
C ILE A 49 -7.71 -5.25 8.07
N ILE A 50 -8.23 -4.02 8.21
CA ILE A 50 -7.79 -2.84 7.46
C ILE A 50 -6.35 -2.44 7.84
N PRO A 51 -6.03 -2.08 9.10
CA PRO A 51 -4.65 -1.77 9.48
C PRO A 51 -3.71 -2.96 9.29
N ILE A 52 -4.19 -4.20 9.43
CA ILE A 52 -3.38 -5.39 9.15
C ILE A 52 -2.97 -5.45 7.67
N LEU A 53 -3.89 -5.20 6.73
CA LEU A 53 -3.57 -5.18 5.29
C LEU A 53 -2.60 -4.05 4.93
N PHE A 54 -2.73 -2.89 5.57
CA PHE A 54 -1.74 -1.82 5.42
C PHE A 54 -0.35 -2.24 5.87
N LEU A 55 -0.23 -2.88 7.04
CA LEU A 55 1.04 -3.41 7.54
C LEU A 55 1.60 -4.52 6.62
N VAL A 56 0.75 -5.41 6.10
CA VAL A 56 1.14 -6.42 5.10
C VAL A 56 1.69 -5.74 3.84
N SER A 57 1.02 -4.71 3.32
CA SER A 57 1.53 -3.91 2.18
C SER A 57 2.89 -3.29 2.49
N ALA A 58 3.05 -2.69 3.67
CA ALA A 58 4.30 -2.07 4.10
C ALA A 58 5.45 -3.09 4.18
N ILE A 59 5.18 -4.28 4.72
CA ILE A 59 6.15 -5.38 4.82
C ILE A 59 6.50 -5.92 3.44
N LEU A 60 5.52 -6.16 2.56
CA LEU A 60 5.78 -6.67 1.20
C LEU A 60 6.66 -5.70 0.41
N THR A 61 6.35 -4.40 0.45
CA THR A 61 7.14 -3.37 -0.24
C THR A 61 8.53 -3.19 0.39
N PHE A 62 8.65 -3.31 1.71
CA PHE A 62 9.94 -3.30 2.40
C PHE A 62 10.82 -4.50 2.01
N ILE A 63 10.28 -5.72 2.06
CA ILE A 63 10.98 -6.94 1.64
C ILE A 63 11.41 -6.84 0.17
N ALA A 64 10.56 -6.28 -0.69
CA ALA A 64 10.88 -6.08 -2.10
C ALA A 64 12.14 -5.21 -2.32
N ILE A 65 12.52 -4.31 -1.40
CA ILE A 65 13.75 -3.51 -1.52
C ILE A 65 14.99 -4.42 -1.48
N PHE A 66 15.00 -5.42 -0.59
CA PHE A 66 16.14 -6.33 -0.41
C PHE A 66 16.24 -7.40 -1.50
N LEU A 67 15.17 -7.61 -2.26
CA LEU A 67 15.12 -8.54 -3.39
C LEU A 67 15.73 -7.99 -4.69
N TYR A 68 16.55 -6.94 -4.61
CA TYR A 68 17.23 -6.30 -5.74
C TYR A 68 18.09 -7.26 -6.58
N LYS A 69 18.50 -8.41 -6.04
CA LYS A 69 19.25 -9.46 -6.76
C LYS A 69 18.35 -10.29 -7.66
N ASN A 70 17.08 -10.47 -7.30
CA ASN A 70 16.12 -11.30 -8.02
C ASN A 70 14.96 -10.43 -8.55
N ARG A 71 15.18 -9.74 -9.66
CA ARG A 71 14.23 -8.76 -10.24
C ARG A 71 12.87 -9.37 -10.58
N LYS A 72 12.84 -10.63 -11.03
CA LYS A 72 11.59 -11.36 -11.30
C LYS A 72 10.76 -11.50 -10.02
N LEU A 73 11.37 -11.94 -8.92
CA LEU A 73 10.69 -12.06 -7.64
C LEU A 73 10.29 -10.68 -7.09
N GLN A 74 11.17 -9.68 -7.22
CA GLN A 74 10.87 -8.30 -6.83
C GLN A 74 9.62 -7.76 -7.56
N PHE A 75 9.49 -8.03 -8.85
CA PHE A 75 8.34 -7.67 -9.68
C PHE A 75 7.05 -8.42 -9.27
N VAL A 76 7.15 -9.72 -8.95
CA VAL A 76 6.00 -10.52 -8.47
C VAL A 76 5.51 -10.00 -7.13
N ILE A 77 6.41 -9.72 -6.17
CA ILE A 77 6.04 -9.17 -4.87
C ILE A 77 5.41 -7.78 -5.02
N GLY A 78 5.96 -6.93 -5.89
CA GLY A 78 5.33 -5.64 -6.18
C GLY A 78 3.89 -5.79 -6.72
N ARG A 79 3.62 -6.78 -7.58
CA ARG A 79 2.25 -7.07 -8.03
C ARG A 79 1.35 -7.57 -6.91
N LEU A 80 1.85 -8.44 -6.03
CA LEU A 80 1.10 -8.88 -4.85
C LEU A 80 0.77 -7.70 -3.93
N ALA A 81 1.72 -6.78 -3.72
CA ALA A 81 1.46 -5.57 -2.95
C ALA A 81 0.39 -4.67 -3.60
N ILE A 82 0.36 -4.55 -4.94
CA ILE A 82 -0.74 -3.86 -5.65
C ILE A 82 -2.08 -4.53 -5.37
N LEU A 83 -2.16 -5.87 -5.46
CA LEU A 83 -3.40 -6.60 -5.18
C LEU A 83 -3.88 -6.38 -3.74
N VAL A 84 -2.97 -6.41 -2.77
CA VAL A 84 -3.30 -6.12 -1.36
C VAL A 84 -3.88 -4.71 -1.23
N ASN A 85 -3.28 -3.70 -1.86
CA ASN A 85 -3.80 -2.34 -1.81
C ASN A 85 -5.14 -2.16 -2.57
N LEU A 86 -5.39 -2.93 -3.62
CA LEU A 86 -6.70 -2.93 -4.31
C LEU A 86 -7.80 -3.52 -3.43
N ILE A 87 -7.52 -4.63 -2.74
CA ILE A 87 -8.44 -5.23 -1.75
C ILE A 87 -8.71 -4.23 -0.63
N LEU A 88 -7.66 -3.59 -0.12
CA LEU A 88 -7.75 -2.60 0.94
C LEU A 88 -8.58 -1.38 0.52
N LEU A 89 -8.40 -0.89 -0.70
CA LEU A 89 -9.21 0.18 -1.27
C LEU A 89 -10.69 -0.24 -1.36
N GLY A 90 -10.96 -1.45 -1.86
CA GLY A 90 -12.31 -2.00 -1.95
C GLY A 90 -12.99 -2.14 -0.58
N LEU A 91 -12.27 -2.64 0.42
CA LEU A 91 -12.75 -2.74 1.81
C LEU A 91 -13.03 -1.37 2.43
N SER A 92 -12.17 -0.40 2.17
CA SER A 92 -12.33 0.96 2.69
C SER A 92 -13.57 1.64 2.07
N ILE A 93 -13.79 1.47 0.76
CA ILE A 93 -14.99 1.96 0.07
C ILE A 93 -16.24 1.25 0.59
N TYR A 94 -16.20 -0.08 0.71
CA TYR A 94 -17.31 -0.86 1.23
C TYR A 94 -17.69 -0.39 2.64
N LEU A 95 -16.72 -0.23 3.53
CA LEU A 95 -17.00 0.24 4.90
C LEU A 95 -17.55 1.67 4.91
N SER A 96 -16.98 2.57 4.11
CA SER A 96 -17.48 3.95 3.97
C SER A 96 -18.94 4.01 3.48
N LEU A 97 -19.38 3.06 2.65
CA LEU A 97 -20.76 3.00 2.15
C LEU A 97 -21.73 2.32 3.13
N ASN A 98 -21.24 1.42 3.98
CA ASN A 98 -22.06 0.64 4.93
C ASN A 98 -22.10 1.23 6.34
N LEU A 99 -21.24 2.21 6.65
CA LEU A 99 -21.39 3.06 7.82
C LEU A 99 -22.64 3.93 7.60
N SER A 100 -23.75 3.53 8.22
CA SER A 100 -25.08 4.14 8.10
C SER A 100 -25.02 5.67 8.22
N GLY A 101 -25.59 6.36 7.24
CA GLY A 101 -25.69 7.81 7.23
C GLY A 101 -26.58 8.37 8.35
N GLU A 102 -26.05 9.36 9.06
CA GLU A 102 -26.82 10.44 9.66
C GLU A 102 -26.41 11.73 8.93
N THR A 103 -27.15 12.07 7.86
CA THR A 103 -27.46 13.41 7.31
C THR A 103 -26.55 14.63 7.56
N ALA A 104 -25.24 14.49 7.69
CA ALA A 104 -24.29 15.59 7.63
C ALA A 104 -23.04 15.01 7.01
N VAL A 105 -22.52 15.71 5.98
CA VAL A 105 -21.29 15.43 5.25
C VAL A 105 -20.30 14.65 6.13
N SER A 106 -20.29 13.32 6.03
CA SER A 106 -19.30 12.50 6.74
C SER A 106 -17.98 12.83 6.06
N GLU A 107 -17.17 13.61 6.75
CA GLU A 107 -15.83 13.96 6.31
C GLU A 107 -15.08 12.63 6.14
N LYS A 108 -14.85 12.27 4.88
CA LYS A 108 -14.15 11.03 4.55
C LYS A 108 -12.68 11.30 4.85
N GLY A 109 -12.21 10.74 5.97
CA GLY A 109 -10.82 10.84 6.38
C GLY A 109 -9.87 10.56 5.22
N ILE A 110 -8.82 11.39 5.12
CA ILE A 110 -7.90 11.37 3.98
C ILE A 110 -7.16 10.03 3.89
N GLY A 111 -7.07 9.31 5.01
CA GLY A 111 -6.46 7.98 5.12
C GLY A 111 -7.07 6.93 4.18
N MET A 112 -8.34 7.07 3.79
CA MET A 112 -9.02 6.20 2.82
C MET A 112 -8.33 6.17 1.45
N PHE A 113 -7.63 7.25 1.08
CA PHE A 113 -6.96 7.39 -0.21
C PHE A 113 -5.48 6.95 -0.18
N ILE A 114 -4.92 6.65 1.00
CA ILE A 114 -3.55 6.15 1.16
C ILE A 114 -3.25 4.92 0.27
N PRO A 115 -4.13 3.92 0.14
CA PRO A 115 -3.89 2.77 -0.74
C PRO A 115 -3.70 3.16 -2.20
N ILE A 116 -4.37 4.22 -2.67
CA ILE A 116 -4.23 4.71 -4.06
C ILE A 116 -2.82 5.23 -4.28
N LEU A 117 -2.32 6.06 -3.36
CA LEU A 117 -0.97 6.61 -3.46
C LEU A 117 0.09 5.49 -3.39
N ALA A 118 -0.10 4.50 -2.52
CA ALA A 118 0.75 3.31 -2.47
C ALA A 118 0.75 2.54 -3.80
N ILE A 119 -0.42 2.30 -4.40
CA ILE A 119 -0.53 1.62 -5.71
C ILE A 119 0.25 2.38 -6.78
N LEU A 120 0.11 3.70 -6.87
CA LEU A 120 0.83 4.51 -7.86
C LEU A 120 2.35 4.33 -7.74
N LEU A 121 2.88 4.41 -6.52
CA LEU A 121 4.31 4.23 -6.27
C LEU A 121 4.77 2.81 -6.61
N ILE A 122 4.00 1.78 -6.24
CA ILE A 122 4.36 0.38 -6.53
C ILE A 122 4.30 0.10 -8.03
N VAL A 123 3.36 0.71 -8.77
CA VAL A 123 3.29 0.60 -10.23
C VAL A 123 4.53 1.23 -10.88
N LEU A 124 4.95 2.41 -10.42
CA LEU A 124 6.19 3.05 -10.88
C LEU A 124 7.42 2.21 -10.57
N ALA A 125 7.48 1.61 -9.37
CA ALA A 125 8.53 0.67 -8.99
C ALA A 125 8.58 -0.53 -9.94
N ASN A 126 7.44 -1.17 -10.20
CA ASN A 126 7.34 -2.33 -11.09
C ASN A 126 7.73 -1.99 -12.53
N LYS A 127 7.38 -0.80 -13.02
CA LYS A 127 7.79 -0.32 -14.34
C LYS A 127 9.32 -0.19 -14.42
N ALA A 128 9.95 0.37 -13.39
CA ALA A 128 11.40 0.48 -13.31
C ALA A 128 12.09 -0.90 -13.21
N ILE A 129 11.56 -1.82 -12.38
CA ILE A 129 12.08 -3.19 -12.24
C ILE A 129 12.02 -3.94 -13.58
N LYS A 130 10.91 -3.82 -14.30
CA LYS A 130 10.74 -4.48 -15.60
C LYS A 130 11.74 -3.94 -16.63
N LYS A 131 11.90 -2.61 -16.71
CA LYS A 131 12.90 -1.98 -17.58
C LYS A 131 14.31 -2.50 -17.29
N ASP A 132 14.65 -2.60 -16.01
CA ASP A 132 15.96 -3.10 -15.57
C ASP A 132 16.19 -4.57 -15.91
N GLU A 133 15.16 -5.41 -15.82
CA GLU A 133 15.21 -6.81 -16.24
C GLU A 133 15.36 -6.95 -17.76
N ASP A 134 14.63 -6.15 -18.54
CA ASP A 134 14.68 -6.18 -20.00
C ASP A 134 16.05 -5.71 -20.53
N LEU A 135 16.66 -4.70 -19.89
CA LEU A 135 18.01 -4.25 -20.20
C LEU A 135 19.06 -5.35 -20.00
N VAL A 136 19.01 -6.05 -18.86
CA VAL A 136 19.95 -7.16 -18.58
C VAL A 136 19.81 -8.26 -19.63
N LYS A 137 18.57 -8.66 -19.95
CA LYS A 137 18.32 -9.68 -20.99
C LYS A 137 18.79 -9.26 -22.38
N SER A 138 18.69 -7.97 -22.71
CA SER A 138 19.12 -7.48 -24.02
C SER A 138 20.64 -7.58 -24.22
N VAL A 139 21.42 -7.35 -23.16
CA VAL A 139 22.89 -7.49 -23.18
C VAL A 139 23.30 -8.95 -23.31
N ASP A 140 22.63 -9.86 -22.61
CA ASP A 140 22.91 -11.30 -22.67
C ASP A 140 22.62 -11.91 -24.05
N ARG A 141 21.77 -11.28 -24.88
CA ARG A 141 21.47 -11.74 -26.25
C ARG A 141 22.54 -11.37 -27.28
N LEU A 142 23.41 -10.41 -26.97
CA LEU A 142 24.46 -9.91 -27.86
C LEU A 142 25.83 -10.55 -27.58
N ARG A 143 25.92 -11.39 -26.55
CA ARG A 143 27.09 -12.17 -26.16
C ARG A 143 26.95 -13.60 -26.65
#